data_AF-A0AAD2HAS0-F1
#
_entry.id   AF-A0AAD2HAS0-F1
#
_cell.length_a   1.000
_cell.length_b   1.000
_cell.length_c   1.000
_cell.angle_alpha   90.00
_cell.angle_beta   90.00
_cell.angle_gamma   90.00
#
_symmetry.space_group_name_H-M   'P 1'
#
loop_
_entity.id
_entity.type
_entity.pdbx_description
1 polymer ?
#
loop_
_entity_poly.entity_id
_entity_poly.type
_entity_poly.pdbx_seq_one_letter_code
_entity_poly.pdbx_strand_id
1 'polypeptide(L)'
;MPRCRSGASPSSSPPLKPSQPISTASLFNARAFPPPSLTGVPVEYIVDQLRQLAPQYWDKPDTADCTIVIPVPHAPGRAGSPFSPDLPVFSMSSDPANNRRATEPALNSVPRISLKLHIDFLSAHSTFLRGLFSGASSLDLITSSSLSETPATSRANAAGRFAVPENRRPRLMPCSPDHPILFLPVPDPTSIHLLVHWMYFGATGPIADALRDGEVEWEGLARNVEYLGLPADIKMFLGMWFQNWLRLRAARIEEEEEEEEEEMSDDEDDADTVYYSDDEEMPGAAASKPVRVDLGSTDDLETDASKRGRTRTRPLSVCSAHSI
;
A
#
# COMPACT_ATOMS: atom_id res chain seq x y z
N MET A 1 45.47 3.62 -89.25
CA MET A 1 45.46 4.45 -88.03
C MET A 1 44.50 3.85 -87.02
N PRO A 2 44.96 3.42 -85.84
CA PRO A 2 44.11 2.83 -84.80
C PRO A 2 43.56 3.92 -83.87
N ARG A 3 42.31 3.79 -83.44
CA ARG A 3 41.71 4.59 -82.36
C ARG A 3 41.42 3.68 -81.16
N CYS A 4 42.00 4.08 -80.03
CA CYS A 4 41.86 3.43 -78.72
C CYS A 4 40.42 3.47 -78.20
N ARG A 5 39.97 2.35 -77.63
CA ARG A 5 38.74 2.23 -76.83
C ARG A 5 39.08 2.42 -75.36
N SER A 6 38.50 3.44 -74.72
CA SER A 6 38.56 3.65 -73.28
C SER A 6 37.56 2.76 -72.56
N GLY A 7 38.02 2.00 -71.58
CA GLY A 7 37.20 1.21 -70.66
C GLY A 7 36.73 2.06 -69.47
N ALA A 8 35.46 1.90 -69.12
CA ALA A 8 34.87 2.44 -67.90
C ALA A 8 34.72 1.31 -66.87
N SER A 9 35.26 1.52 -65.67
CA SER A 9 35.13 0.59 -64.53
C SER A 9 33.91 0.93 -63.68
N PRO A 10 33.08 -0.04 -63.26
CA PRO A 10 31.95 0.19 -62.37
C PRO A 10 32.40 0.33 -60.91
N SER A 11 32.02 1.45 -60.29
CA SER A 11 32.17 1.73 -58.85
C SER A 11 31.14 0.92 -58.05
N SER A 12 31.63 -0.03 -57.25
CA SER A 12 30.84 -0.81 -56.28
C SER A 12 30.81 -0.07 -54.94
N SER A 13 29.66 0.48 -54.57
CA SER A 13 29.44 1.07 -53.25
C SER A 13 28.92 -0.03 -52.29
N PRO A 14 29.48 -0.18 -51.08
CA PRO A 14 29.03 -1.21 -50.14
C PRO A 14 27.65 -0.86 -49.54
N PRO A 15 26.80 -1.86 -49.26
CA PRO A 15 25.49 -1.65 -48.68
C PRO A 15 25.60 -1.15 -47.22
N LEU A 16 24.91 -0.04 -46.94
CA LEU A 16 24.76 0.52 -45.60
C LEU A 16 24.06 -0.50 -44.69
N LYS A 17 24.76 -0.96 -43.65
CA LYS A 17 24.19 -1.84 -42.62
C LYS A 17 23.06 -1.10 -41.89
N PRO A 18 21.90 -1.74 -41.66
CA PRO A 18 20.83 -1.16 -40.85
C PRO A 18 21.39 -0.88 -39.46
N SER A 19 21.38 0.40 -39.09
CA SER A 19 21.70 0.91 -37.75
C SER A 19 20.80 0.19 -36.75
N GLN A 20 21.39 -0.69 -35.94
CA GLN A 20 20.65 -1.29 -34.82
C GLN A 20 20.13 -0.17 -33.92
N PRO A 21 18.87 -0.25 -33.47
CA PRO A 21 18.35 0.70 -32.49
C PRO A 21 19.27 0.59 -31.27
N ILE A 22 19.97 1.68 -30.98
CA ILE A 22 20.80 1.80 -29.79
C ILE A 22 19.81 1.71 -28.63
N SER A 23 19.68 0.52 -28.05
CA SER A 23 18.91 0.30 -26.84
C SER A 23 19.69 0.98 -25.71
N THR A 24 19.54 2.30 -25.58
CA THR A 24 20.06 3.11 -24.48
C THR A 24 19.24 2.88 -23.21
N ALA A 25 18.68 1.69 -23.04
CA ALA A 25 18.08 1.27 -21.78
C ALA A 25 19.22 1.21 -20.77
N SER A 26 19.40 2.33 -20.06
CA SER A 26 20.11 2.48 -18.80
C SER A 26 20.11 1.15 -18.05
N LEU A 27 21.22 0.42 -18.13
CA LEU A 27 21.41 -0.88 -17.50
C LEU A 27 21.61 -0.63 -16.01
N PHE A 28 20.49 -0.47 -15.30
CA PHE A 28 20.47 -0.62 -13.86
C PHE A 28 21.09 -1.99 -13.52
N ASN A 29 22.02 -2.00 -12.56
CA ASN A 29 22.64 -3.22 -12.09
C ASN A 29 21.66 -3.97 -11.19
N ALA A 30 20.94 -4.93 -11.78
CA ALA A 30 19.99 -5.77 -11.04
C ALA A 30 20.65 -6.38 -9.79
N ARG A 31 20.01 -6.18 -8.64
CA ARG A 31 20.48 -6.71 -7.34
C ARG A 31 19.53 -7.81 -6.89
N ALA A 32 20.04 -9.03 -6.86
CA ALA A 32 19.33 -10.15 -6.28
C ALA A 32 19.24 -9.99 -4.75
N PHE A 33 18.11 -10.39 -4.18
CA PHE A 33 17.93 -10.46 -2.74
C PHE A 33 17.59 -11.91 -2.32
N PRO A 34 18.26 -12.47 -1.29
CA PRO A 34 19.36 -11.86 -0.55
C PRO A 34 20.62 -11.72 -1.43
N PRO A 35 21.54 -10.78 -1.11
CA PRO A 35 22.84 -10.70 -1.76
C PRO A 35 23.58 -12.05 -1.71
N PRO A 36 24.41 -12.40 -2.72
CA PRO A 36 25.09 -13.70 -2.75
C PRO A 36 25.94 -14.00 -1.52
N SER A 37 26.48 -12.97 -0.85
CA SER A 37 27.23 -13.08 0.40
C SER A 37 26.40 -13.58 1.59
N LEU A 38 25.07 -13.48 1.52
CA LEU A 38 24.12 -13.94 2.54
C LEU A 38 23.37 -15.21 2.10
N THR A 39 23.86 -15.91 1.07
CA THR A 39 23.26 -17.18 0.63
C THR A 39 23.29 -18.21 1.78
N GLY A 40 22.14 -18.79 2.09
CA GLY A 40 21.98 -19.78 3.17
C GLY A 40 21.67 -19.18 4.55
N VAL A 41 21.63 -17.85 4.67
CA VAL A 41 21.15 -17.18 5.88
C VAL A 41 19.62 -17.10 5.84
N PRO A 42 18.90 -17.47 6.91
CA PRO A 42 17.44 -17.31 6.98
C PRO A 42 17.01 -15.87 6.72
N VAL A 43 15.96 -15.68 5.92
CA VAL A 43 15.50 -14.34 5.51
C VAL A 43 15.02 -13.54 6.72
N GLU A 44 14.42 -14.22 7.70
CA GLU A 44 13.94 -13.64 8.96
C GLU A 44 15.10 -13.00 9.73
N TYR A 45 16.25 -13.69 9.78
CA TYR A 45 17.44 -13.16 10.41
C TYR A 45 17.96 -11.91 9.68
N ILE A 46 17.95 -11.91 8.34
CA ILE A 46 18.36 -10.74 7.55
C ILE A 46 17.43 -9.55 7.84
N VAL A 47 16.11 -9.78 7.88
CA VAL A 47 15.10 -8.76 8.22
C VAL A 47 15.35 -8.18 9.60
N ASP A 48 15.60 -9.03 10.61
CA ASP A 48 15.88 -8.57 11.97
C ASP A 48 17.15 -7.72 12.05
N GLN A 49 18.21 -8.11 11.35
CA GLN A 49 19.44 -7.31 11.26
C GLN A 49 19.20 -5.98 10.56
N LEU A 50 18.44 -5.95 9.46
CA LEU A 50 18.07 -4.71 8.78
C LEU A 50 17.29 -3.78 9.71
N ARG A 51 16.31 -4.30 10.47
CA ARG A 51 15.53 -3.50 11.44
C ARG A 51 16.40 -2.88 12.54
N GLN A 52 17.43 -3.59 13.00
CA GLN A 52 18.40 -3.04 13.97
C GLN A 52 19.21 -1.87 13.39
N LEU A 53 19.48 -1.90 12.09
CA LEU A 53 20.18 -0.83 11.38
C LEU A 53 19.26 0.34 10.98
N ALA A 54 17.94 0.14 10.97
CA ALA A 54 16.99 1.14 10.49
C ALA A 54 17.17 2.55 11.09
N PRO A 55 17.41 2.74 12.40
CA PRO A 55 17.64 4.08 12.95
C PRO A 55 18.86 4.82 12.35
N GLN A 56 19.81 4.07 11.78
CA GLN A 56 21.00 4.64 11.15
C GLN A 56 20.76 5.09 9.71
N TYR A 57 19.71 4.59 9.06
CA TYR A 57 19.41 4.83 7.63
C TYR A 57 18.10 5.59 7.42
N TRP A 58 17.18 5.54 8.39
CA TRP A 58 15.93 6.29 8.36
C TRP A 58 16.20 7.80 8.36
N ASP A 59 15.41 8.55 7.59
CA ASP A 59 15.57 10.00 7.38
C ASP A 59 16.96 10.46 6.91
N LYS A 60 17.76 9.56 6.32
CA LYS A 60 19.05 9.89 5.69
C LYS A 60 18.98 9.71 4.18
N PRO A 61 18.44 10.70 3.43
CA PRO A 61 18.32 10.60 1.98
C PRO A 61 19.66 10.52 1.26
N ASP A 62 20.78 10.89 1.90
CA ASP A 62 22.12 10.84 1.33
C ASP A 62 22.69 9.41 1.28
N THR A 63 22.17 8.49 2.09
CA THR A 63 22.56 7.07 2.08
C THR A 63 21.65 6.21 1.20
N ALA A 64 20.53 6.77 0.74
CA ALA A 64 19.57 6.08 -0.09
C ALA A 64 20.18 5.64 -1.42
N ASP A 65 19.95 4.39 -1.80
CA ASP A 65 20.44 3.80 -3.06
C ASP A 65 19.32 3.57 -4.07
N CYS A 66 18.10 4.06 -3.80
CA CYS A 66 17.04 4.14 -4.81
C CYS A 66 16.10 5.32 -4.56
N THR A 67 15.26 5.61 -5.56
CA THR A 67 14.17 6.57 -5.44
C THR A 67 12.88 5.99 -6.01
N ILE A 68 11.82 6.01 -5.21
CA ILE A 68 10.47 5.64 -5.66
C ILE A 68 9.68 6.91 -5.94
N VAL A 69 9.07 6.98 -7.12
CA VAL A 69 8.19 8.07 -7.57
C VAL A 69 6.77 7.53 -7.70
N ILE A 70 5.88 8.04 -6.87
CA ILE A 70 4.48 7.61 -6.78
C ILE A 70 3.60 8.73 -7.33
N PRO A 71 2.83 8.48 -8.40
CA PRO A 71 1.84 9.46 -8.87
C PRO A 71 0.70 9.57 -7.86
N VAL A 72 0.35 10.79 -7.46
CA VAL A 72 -0.86 11.05 -6.68
C VAL A 72 -1.97 11.39 -7.66
N PRO A 73 -3.04 10.59 -7.77
CA PRO A 73 -4.17 10.95 -8.59
C PRO A 73 -4.73 12.26 -8.05
N HIS A 74 -4.85 13.26 -8.91
CA HIS A 74 -5.61 14.45 -8.55
C HIS A 74 -6.99 13.98 -8.11
N ALA A 75 -7.39 14.33 -6.88
CA ALA A 75 -8.77 14.19 -6.48
C ALA A 75 -9.59 14.90 -7.58
N PRO A 76 -10.39 14.16 -8.37
CA PRO A 76 -11.15 14.77 -9.45
C PRO A 76 -11.99 15.86 -8.81
N GLY A 77 -11.76 17.09 -9.28
CA GLY A 77 -12.06 18.32 -8.56
C GLY A 77 -13.29 18.23 -7.67
N ARG A 78 -13.08 18.42 -6.36
CA ARG A 78 -14.05 19.14 -5.54
C ARG A 78 -14.04 20.59 -6.02
N ALA A 79 -14.56 20.80 -7.23
CA ALA A 79 -14.75 22.11 -7.82
C ALA A 79 -15.84 22.81 -6.98
N GLY A 80 -15.43 23.59 -5.98
CA GLY A 80 -16.34 24.47 -5.26
C GLY A 80 -16.38 24.37 -3.73
N SER A 81 -15.26 24.12 -3.03
CA SER A 81 -15.18 24.51 -1.61
C SER A 81 -14.42 25.83 -1.46
N PRO A 82 -15.11 26.99 -1.33
CA PRO A 82 -14.47 28.27 -1.05
C PRO A 82 -13.95 28.44 0.39
N PHE A 83 -13.90 27.36 1.18
CA PHE A 83 -13.40 27.36 2.55
C PHE A 83 -12.46 26.16 2.75
N SER A 84 -11.15 26.39 2.85
CA SER A 84 -10.46 26.45 4.15
C SER A 84 -8.93 26.32 4.04
N PRO A 85 -8.20 26.83 5.06
CA PRO A 85 -6.83 27.31 4.96
C PRO A 85 -5.77 26.35 5.51
N ASP A 86 -4.51 26.64 5.14
CA ASP A 86 -3.27 26.36 5.87
C ASP A 86 -3.10 24.98 6.51
N LEU A 87 -2.72 23.99 5.69
CA LEU A 87 -1.88 22.88 6.18
C LEU A 87 -0.45 23.05 5.65
N PRO A 88 0.58 22.81 6.49
CA PRO A 88 1.98 22.96 6.11
C PRO A 88 2.33 21.89 5.08
N VAL A 89 2.39 22.32 3.82
CA VAL A 89 2.95 21.55 2.72
C VAL A 89 4.43 21.31 2.99
N PHE A 90 4.82 20.05 3.12
CA PHE A 90 6.23 19.65 3.13
C PHE A 90 6.94 20.28 1.93
N SER A 91 8.00 21.02 2.22
CA SER A 91 8.65 21.95 1.30
C SER A 91 9.15 21.28 0.03
N MET A 92 8.47 21.55 -1.08
CA MET A 92 8.93 21.22 -2.44
C MET A 92 9.90 22.31 -2.89
N SER A 93 11.18 21.97 -3.06
CA SER A 93 12.16 22.91 -3.61
C SER A 93 11.78 23.28 -5.04
N SER A 94 11.30 24.51 -5.23
CA SER A 94 11.06 25.10 -6.54
C SER A 94 12.18 26.10 -6.81
N ASP A 95 13.08 25.72 -7.71
CA ASP A 95 14.24 26.51 -8.14
C ASP A 95 13.77 27.67 -9.05
N PRO A 96 14.02 28.96 -8.73
CA PRO A 96 13.52 30.08 -9.52
C PRO A 96 14.62 30.71 -10.37
N ALA A 97 14.94 30.14 -11.53
CA ALA A 97 15.68 30.87 -12.57
C ALA A 97 15.68 30.15 -13.93
N ASN A 98 14.67 30.36 -14.77
CA ASN A 98 14.89 30.32 -16.23
C ASN A 98 13.77 30.97 -17.07
N ASN A 99 13.99 32.22 -17.47
CA ASN A 99 13.23 32.92 -18.50
C ASN A 99 13.64 32.45 -19.92
N ARG A 100 13.16 31.30 -20.40
CA ARG A 100 13.29 30.92 -21.83
C ARG A 100 12.01 30.29 -22.39
N ARG A 101 11.41 31.00 -23.36
CA ARG A 101 10.40 30.61 -24.36
C ARG A 101 9.20 29.78 -23.90
N ALA A 102 8.07 30.47 -23.81
CA ALA A 102 6.73 29.89 -23.79
C ALA A 102 6.40 29.19 -25.13
N THR A 103 6.28 27.85 -25.10
CA THR A 103 5.35 27.06 -25.94
C THR A 103 5.23 25.60 -25.48
N GLU A 104 5.87 25.15 -24.39
CA GLU A 104 5.61 23.80 -23.87
C GLU A 104 4.40 23.85 -22.93
N PRO A 105 3.30 23.14 -23.24
CA PRO A 105 2.15 23.07 -22.34
C PRO A 105 2.62 22.52 -20.99
N ALA A 106 2.23 23.15 -19.88
CA ALA A 106 2.48 22.68 -18.51
C ALA A 106 1.67 21.39 -18.17
N LEU A 107 1.57 20.44 -19.10
CA LEU A 107 0.71 19.25 -19.05
C LEU A 107 1.21 18.15 -18.10
N ASN A 108 2.27 18.39 -17.31
CA ASN A 108 2.98 17.31 -16.62
C ASN A 108 3.19 17.46 -15.11
N SER A 109 2.63 18.47 -14.43
CA SER A 109 2.75 18.57 -12.97
C SER A 109 1.65 17.77 -12.24
N VAL A 110 1.51 16.49 -12.57
CA VAL A 110 0.77 15.57 -11.68
C VAL A 110 1.56 15.51 -10.37
N PRO A 111 0.96 15.80 -9.20
CA PRO A 111 1.61 15.72 -7.91
C PRO A 111 2.20 14.32 -7.73
N ARG A 112 3.44 14.28 -7.26
CA ARG A 112 4.19 13.05 -7.07
C ARG A 112 4.79 13.05 -5.68
N ILE A 113 4.70 11.89 -5.03
CA ILE A 113 5.47 11.61 -3.82
C ILE A 113 6.79 11.00 -4.30
N SER A 114 7.91 11.56 -3.84
CA SER A 114 9.24 11.02 -4.13
C SER A 114 9.89 10.58 -2.82
N LEU A 115 10.23 9.29 -2.74
CA LEU A 115 10.82 8.68 -1.56
C LEU A 115 12.23 8.20 -1.90
N LYS A 116 13.24 8.71 -1.20
CA LYS A 116 14.63 8.23 -1.27
C LYS A 116 14.80 7.13 -0.22
N LEU A 117 15.04 5.89 -0.68
CA LEU A 117 14.96 4.69 0.15
C LEU A 117 16.13 3.74 -0.13
N HIS A 118 16.20 2.66 0.63
CA HIS A 118 17.24 1.65 0.56
C HIS A 118 16.68 0.33 0.00
N ILE A 119 17.27 -0.19 -1.07
CA ILE A 119 16.81 -1.37 -1.82
C ILE A 119 16.69 -2.59 -0.93
N ASP A 120 17.63 -2.80 0.00
CA ASP A 120 17.66 -3.99 0.86
C ASP A 120 16.47 -4.05 1.80
N PHE A 121 16.08 -2.92 2.40
CA PHE A 121 14.89 -2.83 3.27
C PHE A 121 13.62 -3.15 2.49
N LEU A 122 13.49 -2.62 1.27
CA LEU A 122 12.34 -2.84 0.42
C LEU A 122 12.26 -4.28 -0.09
N SER A 123 13.37 -4.82 -0.58
CA SER A 123 13.44 -6.15 -1.19
C SER A 123 13.32 -7.28 -0.16
N ALA A 124 13.70 -7.02 1.09
CA ALA A 124 13.50 -7.97 2.19
C ALA A 124 12.01 -8.19 2.51
N HIS A 125 11.19 -7.15 2.37
CA HIS A 125 9.79 -7.16 2.80
C HIS A 125 8.79 -7.21 1.64
N SER A 126 9.16 -6.85 0.42
CA SER A 126 8.26 -6.85 -0.73
C SER A 126 8.76 -7.79 -1.81
N THR A 127 7.99 -8.86 -2.05
CA THR A 127 8.26 -9.79 -3.15
C THR A 127 8.18 -9.11 -4.51
N PHE A 128 7.27 -8.13 -4.66
CA PHE A 128 7.10 -7.34 -5.87
C PHE A 128 8.31 -6.44 -6.15
N LEU A 129 8.73 -5.62 -5.17
CA LEU A 129 9.87 -4.73 -5.32
C LEU A 129 11.17 -5.52 -5.50
N ARG A 130 11.35 -6.63 -4.78
CA ARG A 130 12.47 -7.55 -4.98
C ARG A 130 12.56 -8.04 -6.43
N GLY A 131 11.43 -8.43 -7.03
CA GLY A 131 11.39 -8.82 -8.44
C GLY A 131 11.84 -7.70 -9.37
N LEU A 132 11.31 -6.49 -9.16
CA LEU A 132 11.66 -5.32 -9.98
C LEU A 132 13.15 -4.96 -9.87
N PHE A 133 13.71 -4.92 -8.67
CA PHE A 133 15.14 -4.64 -8.46
C PHE A 133 16.05 -5.79 -8.89
N SER A 134 15.52 -7.01 -9.06
CA SER A 134 16.22 -8.13 -9.68
C SER A 134 16.14 -8.12 -11.21
N GLY A 135 15.50 -7.12 -11.81
CA GLY A 135 15.36 -6.98 -13.26
C GLY A 135 14.19 -7.76 -13.88
N ALA A 136 13.25 -8.27 -13.07
CA ALA A 136 12.05 -8.90 -13.59
C ALA A 136 11.14 -7.87 -14.27
N SER A 137 10.45 -8.29 -15.33
CA SER A 137 9.46 -7.46 -16.00
C SER A 137 8.25 -7.24 -15.09
N SER A 138 7.76 -6.00 -15.00
CA SER A 138 6.58 -5.68 -14.17
C SER A 138 5.32 -6.44 -14.61
N LEU A 139 5.22 -6.81 -15.89
CA LEU A 139 4.09 -7.60 -16.41
C LEU A 139 4.07 -9.03 -15.90
N ASP A 140 5.25 -9.63 -15.71
CA ASP A 140 5.37 -11.01 -15.26
C ASP A 140 5.03 -11.11 -13.77
N LEU A 141 5.39 -10.09 -12.99
CA LEU A 141 5.13 -10.03 -11.55
C LEU A 141 3.64 -9.83 -11.24
N ILE A 142 2.95 -8.93 -11.96
CA ILE A 142 1.51 -8.68 -11.74
C ILE A 142 0.68 -9.92 -12.05
N THR A 143 1.04 -10.65 -13.10
CA THR A 143 0.31 -11.86 -13.52
C THR A 143 0.50 -13.01 -12.53
N SER A 144 1.67 -13.09 -11.89
CA SER A 144 2.00 -14.15 -10.94
C SER A 144 1.22 -14.02 -9.63
N SER A 145 1.01 -12.79 -9.14
CA SER A 145 0.26 -12.57 -7.88
C SER A 145 -1.22 -12.95 -7.97
N SER A 146 -1.86 -12.83 -9.14
CA SER A 146 -3.28 -13.17 -9.31
C SER A 146 -3.57 -14.67 -9.45
N LEU A 147 -2.55 -15.50 -9.65
CA LEU A 147 -2.73 -16.93 -9.97
C LEU A 147 -2.70 -17.86 -8.74
N SER A 148 -2.50 -17.31 -7.53
CA SER A 148 -2.45 -18.10 -6.30
C SER A 148 -3.82 -18.44 -5.69
N GLU A 149 -4.93 -17.95 -6.26
CA GLU A 149 -6.29 -18.29 -5.82
C GLU A 149 -6.87 -19.44 -6.66
N THR A 150 -6.69 -20.67 -6.19
CA THR A 150 -7.44 -21.91 -6.50
C THR A 150 -7.60 -22.35 -7.97
N PRO A 151 -7.14 -23.58 -8.33
CA PRO A 151 -7.37 -24.14 -9.65
C PRO A 151 -8.66 -24.95 -9.68
N ALA A 152 -9.81 -24.32 -9.94
CA ALA A 152 -10.99 -25.08 -10.39
C ALA A 152 -12.04 -24.19 -11.04
N THR A 153 -12.29 -24.46 -12.33
CA THR A 153 -13.55 -24.15 -13.03
C THR A 153 -13.83 -22.67 -13.33
N SER A 154 -13.19 -22.13 -14.37
CA SER A 154 -13.90 -21.55 -15.54
C SER A 154 -12.94 -20.86 -16.51
N ARG A 155 -12.48 -21.64 -17.49
CA ARG A 155 -12.09 -21.13 -18.81
C ARG A 155 -13.32 -20.48 -19.44
N ALA A 156 -13.35 -19.15 -19.53
CA ALA A 156 -13.91 -18.34 -20.62
C ALA A 156 -14.29 -16.94 -20.09
N ASN A 157 -13.30 -16.07 -19.91
CA ASN A 157 -13.49 -14.61 -20.02
C ASN A 157 -12.12 -13.94 -20.21
N ALA A 158 -11.44 -14.29 -21.30
CA ALA A 158 -10.16 -13.70 -21.69
C ALA A 158 -10.28 -12.33 -22.41
N ALA A 159 -11.50 -11.78 -22.57
CA ALA A 159 -11.76 -10.58 -23.36
C ALA A 159 -12.11 -9.32 -22.55
N GLY A 160 -12.12 -9.39 -21.22
CA GLY A 160 -12.45 -8.25 -20.34
C GLY A 160 -11.31 -7.87 -19.39
N ARG A 161 -10.06 -8.25 -19.69
CA ARG A 161 -8.91 -7.89 -18.85
C ARG A 161 -8.83 -6.37 -18.84
N PHE A 162 -9.08 -5.75 -17.69
CA PHE A 162 -8.84 -4.33 -17.44
C PHE A 162 -7.43 -4.00 -17.92
N ALA A 163 -7.32 -3.45 -19.12
CA ALA A 163 -6.05 -3.09 -19.71
C ALA A 163 -5.57 -1.86 -18.94
N VAL A 164 -4.79 -2.09 -17.87
CA VAL A 164 -4.18 -1.02 -17.10
C VAL A 164 -3.37 -0.17 -18.08
N PRO A 165 -3.74 1.11 -18.27
CA PRO A 165 -3.03 2.02 -19.17
C PRO A 165 -1.53 1.99 -18.91
N GLU A 166 -0.70 2.07 -19.96
CA GLU A 166 0.76 1.94 -19.82
C GLU A 166 1.38 2.98 -18.89
N ASN A 167 0.75 4.15 -18.76
CA ASN A 167 1.13 5.19 -17.81
C ASN A 167 0.83 4.85 -16.33
N ARG A 168 0.16 3.74 -16.07
CA ARG A 168 -0.16 3.22 -14.73
C ARG A 168 0.57 1.91 -14.42
N ARG A 169 1.58 1.54 -15.21
CA ARG A 169 2.39 0.35 -14.97
C ARG A 169 3.68 0.72 -14.22
N PRO A 170 4.10 -0.09 -13.23
CA PRO A 170 5.40 0.04 -12.61
C PRO A 170 6.51 -0.07 -13.65
N ARG A 171 7.47 0.84 -13.59
CA ARG A 171 8.61 0.87 -14.52
C ARG A 171 9.83 1.54 -13.91
N LEU A 172 11.01 1.07 -14.29
CA LEU A 172 12.26 1.79 -14.03
C LEU A 172 12.35 2.98 -14.99
N MET A 173 12.61 4.15 -14.45
CA MET A 173 12.88 5.38 -15.20
C MET A 173 14.37 5.43 -15.60
N PRO A 174 14.75 6.18 -16.64
CA PRO A 174 16.17 6.41 -16.96
C PRO A 174 16.90 7.01 -15.73
N CYS A 175 17.98 6.37 -15.28
CA CYS A 175 18.68 6.71 -14.05
C CYS A 175 20.16 6.31 -14.11
N SER A 176 20.93 6.55 -13.04
CA SER A 176 22.29 6.03 -12.93
C SER A 176 22.26 4.53 -12.61
N PRO A 177 23.30 3.76 -12.98
CA PRO A 177 23.34 2.32 -12.72
C PRO A 177 23.30 1.96 -11.24
N ASP A 178 23.74 2.87 -10.37
CA ASP A 178 23.86 2.66 -8.92
C ASP A 178 22.67 3.19 -8.13
N HIS A 179 21.77 3.95 -8.76
CA HIS A 179 20.63 4.59 -8.08
C HIS A 179 19.36 4.50 -8.94
N PRO A 180 18.67 3.34 -8.96
CA PRO A 180 17.44 3.17 -9.71
C PRO A 180 16.35 4.14 -9.28
N ILE A 181 15.66 4.72 -10.26
CA ILE A 181 14.44 5.50 -10.05
C ILE A 181 13.25 4.65 -10.50
N LEU A 182 12.42 4.22 -9.55
CA LEU A 182 11.25 3.39 -9.80
C LEU A 182 9.99 4.27 -9.85
N PHE A 183 9.28 4.26 -10.97
CA PHE A 183 7.92 4.78 -11.04
C PHE A 183 6.95 3.69 -10.55
N LEU A 184 6.25 3.95 -9.44
CA LEU A 184 5.41 2.98 -8.74
C LEU A 184 4.00 3.53 -8.48
N PRO A 185 3.03 3.30 -9.38
CA PRO A 185 1.64 3.60 -9.13
C PRO A 185 1.05 2.60 -8.12
N VAL A 186 0.73 3.09 -6.92
CA VAL A 186 0.11 2.28 -5.85
C VAL A 186 -1.40 2.54 -5.77
N PRO A 187 -2.21 1.56 -5.33
CA PRO A 187 -3.64 1.73 -5.11
C PRO A 187 -4.03 2.94 -4.24
N ASP A 188 -3.30 3.17 -3.15
CA ASP A 188 -3.52 4.32 -2.26
C ASP A 188 -2.18 5.01 -1.92
N PRO A 189 -1.86 6.14 -2.58
CA PRO A 189 -0.62 6.86 -2.32
C PRO A 189 -0.52 7.47 -0.92
N THR A 190 -1.64 7.67 -0.21
CA THR A 190 -1.61 8.32 1.10
C THR A 190 -1.03 7.40 2.17
N SER A 191 -1.33 6.10 2.13
CA SER A 191 -0.87 5.13 3.14
C SER A 191 0.52 4.52 2.90
N ILE A 192 1.15 4.77 1.75
CA ILE A 192 2.42 4.11 1.39
C ILE A 192 3.58 4.41 2.35
N HIS A 193 3.65 5.63 2.90
CA HIS A 193 4.71 6.03 3.80
C HIS A 193 4.69 5.21 5.11
N LEU A 194 3.50 4.82 5.58
CA LEU A 194 3.33 3.96 6.75
C LEU A 194 3.85 2.54 6.49
N LEU A 195 3.61 2.00 5.29
CA LEU A 195 4.14 0.69 4.90
C LEU A 195 5.66 0.72 4.77
N VAL A 196 6.22 1.79 4.20
CA VAL A 196 7.68 1.98 4.14
C VAL A 196 8.25 2.08 5.55
N HIS A 197 7.64 2.85 6.45
CA HIS A 197 8.06 2.89 7.85
C HIS A 197 8.03 1.50 8.50
N TRP A 198 6.96 0.73 8.26
CA TRP A 198 6.86 -0.65 8.75
C TRP A 198 7.94 -1.57 8.17
N MET A 199 8.35 -1.43 6.90
CA MET A 199 9.47 -2.19 6.34
C MET A 199 10.81 -1.87 7.03
N TYR A 200 10.98 -0.65 7.54
CA TYR A 200 12.20 -0.27 8.26
C TYR A 200 12.18 -0.77 9.70
N PHE A 201 11.08 -0.57 10.42
CA PHE A 201 11.05 -0.76 11.88
C PHE A 201 10.28 -2.01 12.33
N GLY A 202 9.46 -2.61 11.47
CA GLY A 202 8.54 -3.69 11.84
C GLY A 202 7.40 -3.28 12.76
N ALA A 203 7.32 -1.99 13.13
CA ALA A 203 6.35 -1.49 14.09
C ALA A 203 5.00 -1.19 13.41
N THR A 204 3.91 -1.73 13.95
CA THR A 204 2.54 -1.51 13.47
C THR A 204 1.81 -0.39 14.22
N GLY A 205 2.40 0.15 15.29
CA GLY A 205 1.83 1.26 16.08
C GLY A 205 1.42 2.47 15.24
N PRO A 206 2.33 3.05 14.42
CA PRO A 206 1.99 4.19 13.57
C PRO A 206 0.84 3.92 12.60
N ILE A 207 0.74 2.69 12.08
CA ILE A 207 -0.38 2.27 11.22
C ILE A 207 -1.68 2.24 12.03
N ALA A 208 -1.65 1.65 13.23
CA ALA A 208 -2.82 1.54 14.09
C ALA A 208 -3.36 2.93 14.51
N ASP A 209 -2.46 3.87 14.78
CA ASP A 209 -2.82 5.24 15.16
C ASP A 209 -3.39 6.01 13.95
N ALA A 210 -2.74 5.95 12.78
CA ALA A 210 -3.27 6.58 11.55
C ALA A 210 -4.65 6.03 11.14
N LEU A 211 -4.89 4.72 11.31
CA LEU A 211 -6.20 4.11 11.08
C LEU A 211 -7.24 4.55 12.12
N ARG A 212 -6.85 4.76 13.38
CA ARG A 212 -7.74 5.23 14.44
C ARG A 212 -8.14 6.69 14.24
N ASP A 213 -7.19 7.50 13.80
CA ASP A 213 -7.38 8.93 13.57
C ASP A 213 -8.09 9.21 12.22
N GLY A 214 -8.24 8.18 11.38
CA GLY A 214 -8.90 8.29 10.08
C GLY A 214 -8.06 9.01 9.03
N GLU A 215 -6.74 9.10 9.24
CA GLU A 215 -5.80 9.69 8.28
C GLU A 215 -5.63 8.82 7.04
N VAL A 216 -5.81 7.50 7.20
CA VAL A 216 -5.74 6.52 6.12
C VAL A 216 -6.92 5.56 6.20
N GLU A 217 -7.36 5.08 5.04
CA GLU A 217 -8.41 4.06 4.95
C GLU A 217 -7.81 2.66 5.03
N TRP A 218 -8.44 1.78 5.82
CA TRP A 218 -8.01 0.38 5.95
C TRP A 218 -7.94 -0.34 4.60
N GLU A 219 -8.92 -0.10 3.72
CA GLU A 219 -8.99 -0.74 2.40
C GLU A 219 -7.81 -0.32 1.51
N GLY A 220 -7.44 0.97 1.52
CA GLY A 220 -6.30 1.48 0.76
C GLY A 220 -4.99 0.80 1.19
N LEU A 221 -4.80 0.66 2.50
CA LEU A 221 -3.64 0.00 3.08
C LEU A 221 -3.60 -1.50 2.75
N ALA A 222 -4.73 -2.21 2.88
CA ALA A 222 -4.84 -3.64 2.54
C ALA A 222 -4.52 -3.89 1.06
N ARG A 223 -5.07 -3.08 0.14
CA ARG A 223 -4.77 -3.16 -1.29
C ARG A 223 -3.29 -2.90 -1.58
N ASN A 224 -2.67 -1.94 -0.90
CA ASN A 224 -1.22 -1.70 -1.03
C ASN A 224 -0.38 -2.90 -0.54
N VAL A 225 -0.76 -3.51 0.59
CA VAL A 225 -0.10 -4.70 1.16
C VAL A 225 -0.14 -5.88 0.18
N GLU A 226 -1.29 -6.11 -0.45
CA GLU A 226 -1.46 -7.14 -1.48
C GLU A 226 -0.67 -6.80 -2.74
N TYR A 227 -0.79 -5.56 -3.22
CA TYR A 227 -0.13 -5.07 -4.43
C TYR A 227 1.39 -5.20 -4.36
N LEU A 228 1.98 -4.84 -3.22
CA LEU A 228 3.43 -4.95 -3.00
C LEU A 228 3.86 -6.37 -2.63
N GLY A 229 2.93 -7.30 -2.44
CA GLY A 229 3.23 -8.67 -2.02
C GLY A 229 4.02 -8.71 -0.71
N LEU A 230 3.52 -7.99 0.30
CA LEU A 230 4.10 -7.96 1.65
C LEU A 230 3.77 -9.26 2.42
N PRO A 231 4.59 -9.62 3.43
CA PRO A 231 4.44 -10.87 4.16
C PRO A 231 3.16 -10.95 5.01
N ALA A 232 2.92 -12.13 5.55
CA ALA A 232 1.68 -12.45 6.27
C ALA A 232 1.54 -11.71 7.60
N ASP A 233 2.64 -11.27 8.22
CA ASP A 233 2.65 -10.55 9.50
C ASP A 233 1.83 -9.25 9.44
N ILE A 234 2.07 -8.39 8.45
CA ILE A 234 1.29 -7.16 8.28
C ILE A 234 -0.16 -7.46 7.88
N LYS A 235 -0.39 -8.53 7.09
CA LYS A 235 -1.76 -8.97 6.73
C LYS A 235 -2.56 -9.42 7.95
N MET A 236 -1.95 -10.22 8.83
CA MET A 236 -2.56 -10.67 10.07
C MET A 236 -2.89 -9.48 10.97
N PHE A 237 -1.97 -8.53 11.11
CA PHE A 237 -2.22 -7.29 11.85
C PHE A 237 -3.44 -6.54 11.30
N LEU A 238 -3.52 -6.32 9.98
CA LEU A 238 -4.65 -5.63 9.36
C LEU A 238 -5.97 -6.38 9.51
N GLY A 239 -5.95 -7.72 9.42
CA GLY A 239 -7.13 -8.55 9.66
C GLY A 239 -7.63 -8.46 11.09
N MET A 240 -6.73 -8.55 12.07
CA MET A 240 -7.06 -8.39 13.50
C MET A 240 -7.60 -6.98 13.80
N TRP A 241 -6.97 -5.95 13.24
CA TRP A 241 -7.42 -4.57 13.42
C TRP A 241 -8.84 -4.37 12.87
N PHE A 242 -9.13 -4.89 11.67
CA PHE A 242 -10.45 -4.78 11.05
C PHE A 242 -11.54 -5.50 11.85
N GLN A 243 -11.26 -6.71 12.33
CA GLN A 243 -12.19 -7.45 13.18
C GLN A 243 -12.51 -6.70 14.48
N ASN A 244 -11.50 -6.10 15.11
CA ASN A 244 -11.70 -5.30 16.31
C ASN A 244 -12.52 -4.03 16.01
N TRP A 245 -12.24 -3.37 14.89
CA TRP A 245 -13.00 -2.20 14.45
C TRP A 245 -14.48 -2.54 14.21
N LEU A 246 -14.79 -3.68 13.58
CA LEU A 246 -16.17 -4.15 13.40
C LEU A 246 -16.87 -4.41 14.73
N ARG A 247 -16.18 -5.01 15.72
CA ARG A 247 -16.75 -5.23 17.06
C ARG A 247 -17.07 -3.92 17.77
N LEU A 248 -16.16 -2.94 17.73
CA LEU A 248 -16.39 -1.62 18.31
C LEU A 248 -17.56 -0.88 17.62
N ARG A 249 -17.73 -1.09 16.31
CA ARG A 249 -18.85 -0.52 15.58
C ARG A 249 -20.18 -1.19 15.95
N ALA A 250 -20.21 -2.50 16.11
CA ALA A 250 -21.41 -3.22 16.54
C ALA A 250 -21.85 -2.79 17.94
N ALA A 251 -20.91 -2.70 18.89
CA ALA A 251 -21.21 -2.26 20.26
C ALA A 251 -21.79 -0.84 20.33
N ARG A 252 -21.35 0.08 19.46
CA ARG A 252 -21.94 1.43 19.41
C ARG A 252 -23.37 1.46 18.89
N ILE A 253 -23.71 0.56 17.96
CA ILE A 253 -25.06 0.48 17.42
C ILE A 253 -26.00 -0.09 18.50
N GLU A 254 -25.56 -1.10 19.24
CA GLU A 254 -26.32 -1.65 20.38
C GLU A 254 -26.54 -0.59 21.47
N GLU A 255 -25.52 0.23 21.81
CA GLU A 255 -25.66 1.35 22.75
C GLU A 255 -26.63 2.43 22.24
N GLU A 256 -26.60 2.77 20.94
CA GLU A 256 -27.52 3.75 20.33
C GLU A 256 -28.97 3.23 20.28
N GLU A 257 -29.19 1.93 20.05
CA GLU A 257 -30.52 1.30 20.04
C GLU A 257 -31.13 1.22 21.47
N GLU A 258 -30.33 0.91 22.49
CA GLU A 258 -30.77 0.91 23.89
C GLU A 258 -31.21 2.31 24.37
N GLU A 259 -30.51 3.38 23.94
CA GLU A 259 -30.89 4.77 24.26
C GLU A 259 -32.22 5.19 23.60
N GLU A 260 -32.55 4.70 22.40
CA GLU A 260 -33.82 5.01 21.70
C GLU A 260 -35.04 4.29 22.31
N GLU A 261 -34.88 3.07 22.85
CA GLU A 261 -35.98 2.33 23.50
C GLU A 261 -36.40 2.96 24.84
N GLU A 262 -35.47 3.54 25.60
CA GLU A 262 -35.78 4.22 26.87
C GLU A 262 -36.56 5.53 26.67
N GLU A 263 -36.40 6.22 25.54
CA GLU A 263 -37.12 7.48 25.26
C GLU A 263 -38.57 7.29 24.77
N MET A 264 -38.98 6.08 24.36
CA MET A 264 -40.36 5.80 23.90
C MET A 264 -41.26 5.13 24.94
N SER A 265 -40.79 4.97 26.19
CA SER A 265 -41.54 4.34 27.28
C SER A 265 -42.21 5.36 28.23
N ASP A 266 -42.71 6.49 27.73
CA ASP A 266 -43.46 7.49 28.52
C ASP A 266 -44.84 7.82 27.91
N ASP A 267 -45.53 6.80 27.38
CA ASP A 267 -46.98 6.85 27.14
C ASP A 267 -47.66 5.86 28.09
N GLU A 268 -47.87 6.31 29.33
CA GLU A 268 -48.86 5.75 30.26
C GLU A 268 -50.27 5.97 29.70
N ASP A 269 -50.72 5.15 28.75
CA ASP A 269 -52.15 5.07 28.37
C ASP A 269 -52.75 3.73 28.80
N ASP A 270 -53.37 3.84 29.97
CA ASP A 270 -54.35 3.00 30.64
C ASP A 270 -55.33 2.30 29.66
N ALA A 271 -55.17 0.98 29.47
CA ALA A 271 -56.14 0.18 28.72
C ALA A 271 -56.31 -1.23 29.30
N ASP A 272 -57.17 -1.30 30.32
CA ASP A 272 -57.83 -2.51 30.80
C ASP A 272 -58.29 -3.41 29.65
N THR A 273 -57.54 -4.48 29.37
CA THR A 273 -57.95 -5.50 28.40
C THR A 273 -58.04 -6.86 29.08
N VAL A 274 -59.29 -7.27 29.27
CA VAL A 274 -59.77 -8.48 29.93
C VAL A 274 -59.27 -9.78 29.27
N TYR A 275 -58.87 -10.70 30.14
CA TYR A 275 -58.50 -12.09 29.91
C TYR A 275 -59.55 -12.86 29.09
N TYR A 276 -59.14 -13.43 27.95
CA TYR A 276 -59.74 -14.66 27.44
C TYR A 276 -58.66 -15.73 27.30
N SER A 277 -58.75 -16.70 28.21
CA SER A 277 -58.10 -18.00 28.17
C SER A 277 -58.70 -18.79 27.02
N ASP A 278 -57.89 -19.28 26.08
CA ASP A 278 -58.29 -20.41 25.25
C ASP A 278 -57.07 -21.30 24.98
N ASP A 279 -57.19 -22.51 25.51
CA ASP A 279 -56.31 -23.67 25.35
C ASP A 279 -56.43 -24.20 23.92
N GLU A 280 -55.35 -24.33 23.16
CA GLU A 280 -55.25 -25.38 22.14
C GLU A 280 -53.81 -25.88 22.03
N GLU A 281 -53.69 -27.16 22.36
CA GLU A 281 -52.54 -28.04 22.45
C GLU A 281 -52.00 -28.37 21.04
N MET A 282 -50.71 -28.13 20.74
CA MET A 282 -50.11 -28.60 19.48
C MET A 282 -48.81 -29.39 19.71
N PRO A 283 -48.78 -30.71 19.41
CA PRO A 283 -47.65 -31.56 19.72
C PRO A 283 -46.60 -31.62 18.61
N GLY A 284 -45.34 -31.56 19.03
CA GLY A 284 -44.31 -32.53 18.64
C GLY A 284 -43.79 -32.51 17.20
N ALA A 285 -42.66 -31.82 16.98
CA ALA A 285 -41.72 -32.19 15.93
C ALA A 285 -40.28 -32.13 16.46
N ALA A 286 -39.65 -33.31 16.52
CA ALA A 286 -38.27 -33.50 16.95
C ALA A 286 -37.29 -32.92 15.93
N ALA A 287 -36.42 -32.01 16.38
CA ALA A 287 -35.24 -31.58 15.63
C ALA A 287 -33.99 -31.79 16.50
N SER A 288 -33.19 -32.76 16.09
CA SER A 288 -31.91 -33.15 16.68
C SER A 288 -30.94 -31.97 16.74
N LYS A 289 -30.47 -31.64 17.96
CA LYS A 289 -29.38 -30.70 18.18
C LYS A 289 -28.02 -31.41 17.99
N PRO A 290 -27.05 -30.80 17.30
CA PRO A 290 -25.69 -31.32 17.27
C PRO A 290 -25.01 -31.12 18.63
N VAL A 291 -24.37 -32.20 19.08
CA VAL A 291 -23.53 -32.29 20.27
C VAL A 291 -22.37 -31.29 20.15
N ARG A 292 -22.37 -30.27 21.01
CA ARG A 292 -21.18 -29.46 21.30
C ARG A 292 -20.32 -30.26 22.29
N VAL A 293 -19.13 -30.66 21.83
CA VAL A 293 -18.08 -31.18 22.69
C VAL A 293 -17.52 -30.04 23.52
N ASP A 294 -17.78 -30.16 24.82
CA ASP A 294 -17.22 -29.38 25.91
C ASP A 294 -15.75 -29.78 26.08
N LEU A 295 -14.83 -28.87 25.78
CA LEU A 295 -13.40 -29.04 26.00
C LEU A 295 -12.94 -28.01 27.03
N GLY A 296 -12.79 -28.51 28.26
CA GLY A 296 -11.56 -28.30 29.02
C GLY A 296 -11.36 -26.90 29.57
N SER A 297 -12.02 -26.65 30.69
CA SER A 297 -11.57 -25.73 31.75
C SER A 297 -10.15 -26.10 32.19
N THR A 298 -9.19 -25.17 32.04
CA THR A 298 -7.92 -25.16 32.79
C THR A 298 -7.46 -23.73 33.03
N ASP A 299 -7.37 -23.41 34.31
CA ASP A 299 -6.37 -22.57 34.98
C ASP A 299 -6.56 -21.05 34.98
N ASP A 300 -7.18 -20.63 36.09
CA ASP A 300 -6.83 -19.51 36.96
C ASP A 300 -5.46 -18.85 36.69
N LEU A 301 -5.49 -17.61 36.19
CA LEU A 301 -4.42 -16.63 36.41
C LEU A 301 -5.01 -15.28 36.83
N GLU A 302 -4.97 -15.10 38.14
CA GLU A 302 -4.99 -13.90 38.96
C GLU A 302 -4.56 -12.62 38.19
N THR A 303 -5.53 -11.79 37.78
CA THR A 303 -5.25 -10.46 37.24
C THR A 303 -5.23 -9.41 38.34
N ASP A 304 -4.02 -8.94 38.60
CA ASP A 304 -3.64 -7.82 39.43
C ASP A 304 -4.39 -6.52 39.06
N ALA A 305 -4.96 -5.88 40.07
CA ALA A 305 -5.76 -4.68 39.99
C ALA A 305 -4.88 -3.42 39.89
N SER A 306 -4.47 -3.07 38.68
CA SER A 306 -3.87 -1.75 38.41
C SER A 306 -4.90 -0.75 37.87
N LYS A 307 -5.41 0.03 38.82
CA LYS A 307 -6.14 1.29 38.69
C LYS A 307 -5.67 2.13 37.50
N ARG A 308 -6.51 2.29 36.47
CA ARG A 308 -6.39 3.39 35.49
C ARG A 308 -7.42 4.47 35.80
N GLY A 309 -6.98 5.44 36.61
CA GLY A 309 -7.64 6.73 36.77
C GLY A 309 -7.63 7.48 35.45
N ARG A 310 -8.84 7.68 34.91
CA ARG A 310 -9.13 8.49 33.74
C ARG A 310 -9.24 9.94 34.20
N THR A 311 -8.19 10.75 34.02
CA THR A 311 -8.32 12.21 34.05
C THR A 311 -7.82 12.77 32.72
N ARG A 312 -8.79 13.09 31.87
CA ARG A 312 -8.64 13.99 30.74
C ARG A 312 -8.22 15.35 31.26
N THR A 313 -7.05 15.84 30.86
CA THR A 313 -6.80 17.27 30.69
C THR A 313 -5.85 17.42 29.51
N ARG A 314 -6.36 18.00 28.41
CA ARG A 314 -5.57 18.47 27.28
C ARG A 314 -4.81 19.73 27.73
N PRO A 315 -3.48 19.81 27.61
CA PRO A 315 -2.81 21.09 27.43
C PRO A 315 -2.71 21.41 25.93
N LEU A 316 -3.18 22.60 25.58
CA LEU A 316 -2.97 23.24 24.29
C LEU A 316 -1.48 23.56 24.09
N SER A 317 -1.00 23.31 22.87
CA SER A 317 0.04 24.04 22.12
C SER A 317 1.20 24.69 22.88
N VAL A 318 2.45 24.26 22.58
CA VAL A 318 3.53 25.17 22.15
C VAL A 318 4.48 24.41 21.23
N CYS A 319 4.52 24.79 19.94
CA CYS A 319 5.64 24.48 19.05
C CYS A 319 6.89 25.23 19.53
N SER A 320 7.97 24.50 19.86
CA SER A 320 9.29 25.09 20.00
C SER A 320 10.16 24.59 18.85
N ALA A 321 10.43 25.48 17.90
CA ALA A 321 11.47 25.29 16.90
C ALA A 321 12.83 25.38 17.61
N HIS A 322 13.72 24.43 17.35
CA HIS A 322 15.15 24.61 17.54
C HIS A 322 15.86 24.38 16.22
N SER A 323 16.33 25.48 15.64
CA SER A 323 17.43 25.50 14.68
C SER A 323 18.69 24.99 15.35
N ILE A 324 19.40 24.07 14.68
CA ILE A 324 20.84 24.16 14.39
C ILE A 324 21.05 23.51 13.01
#